data_AF-A0A656K3D5-F1
#
_entry.id   AF-A0A656K3D5-F1
#
_cell.length_a   1.000
_cell.length_b   1.000
_cell.length_c   1.000
_cell.angle_alpha   90.00
_cell.angle_beta   90.00
_cell.angle_gamma   90.00
#
_symmetry.space_group_name_H-M   'P 1'
#
loop_
_entity.id
_entity.type
_entity.pdbx_description
1 polymer ?
#
loop_
_entity_poly.entity_id
_entity_poly.type
_entity_poly.pdbx_seq_one_letter_code
_entity_poly.pdbx_strand_id
1 'polypeptide(L)'
;MPFAQKVNIVEVGPRDGLQNEAQPISIEDKVRLVDELTAAGLMHIEVGSFVSPKWVPQMAGSAQVFEQIQRREGVIYSALAPNLRGFEDALAAGVREVAVFAAA
;
A
#
# COMPACT_ATOMS: atom_id res chain seq x y z
N MET A 1 2.01 -26.42 22.97
CA MET A 1 2.69 -26.03 21.71
C MET A 1 3.46 -24.76 21.98
N PRO A 2 4.74 -24.63 21.57
CA PRO A 2 5.44 -23.36 21.70
C PRO A 2 4.86 -22.39 20.66
N PHE A 3 4.21 -21.32 21.13
CA PHE A 3 3.74 -20.24 20.26
C PHE A 3 4.86 -19.25 19.97
N ALA A 4 4.75 -18.54 18.84
CA ALA A 4 5.62 -17.41 18.57
C ALA A 4 5.41 -16.32 19.62
N GLN A 5 6.49 -15.76 20.16
CA GLN A 5 6.43 -14.66 21.13
C GLN A 5 6.16 -13.29 20.48
N LYS A 6 6.27 -13.21 19.14
CA LYS A 6 6.02 -12.01 18.35
C LYS A 6 5.38 -12.39 17.02
N VAL A 7 4.39 -11.61 16.60
CA VAL A 7 3.71 -11.73 15.30
C VAL A 7 3.92 -10.42 14.55
N ASN A 8 4.08 -10.51 13.23
CA ASN A 8 4.03 -9.35 12.35
C ASN A 8 2.65 -9.27 11.69
N ILE A 9 2.00 -8.12 11.81
CA ILE A 9 0.73 -7.84 11.11
C ILE A 9 1.09 -7.01 9.89
N VAL A 10 0.73 -7.50 8.72
CA VAL A 10 0.84 -6.78 7.45
C VAL A 10 -0.54 -6.25 7.13
N GLU A 11 -0.70 -4.93 7.25
CA GLU A 11 -1.98 -4.28 7.00
C GLU A 11 -2.13 -4.00 5.50
N VAL A 12 -3.16 -4.57 4.90
CA VAL A 12 -3.41 -4.52 3.45
C VAL A 12 -4.66 -3.73 3.10
N GLY A 13 -5.37 -3.16 4.08
CA GLY A 13 -6.58 -2.36 3.90
C GLY A 13 -6.44 -1.24 2.86
N PRO A 14 -5.39 -0.40 2.88
CA PRO A 14 -5.21 0.66 1.89
C PRO A 14 -5.01 0.18 0.45
N ARG A 15 -4.52 -1.05 0.25
CA ARG A 15 -4.36 -1.66 -1.09
C ARG A 15 -5.44 -2.68 -1.37
N ASP A 16 -5.34 -3.87 -0.78
CA ASP A 16 -6.21 -5.01 -1.06
C ASP A 16 -7.65 -4.76 -0.60
N GLY A 17 -7.82 -4.10 0.55
CA GLY A 17 -9.14 -3.70 1.04
C GLY A 17 -9.83 -2.75 0.05
N LEU A 18 -9.26 -1.56 -0.14
CA LEU A 18 -9.83 -0.54 -1.03
C LEU A 18 -9.96 -1.00 -2.49
N GLN A 19 -9.07 -1.87 -2.98
CA GLN A 19 -9.17 -2.43 -4.33
C GLN A 19 -10.46 -3.23 -4.54
N ASN A 20 -10.98 -3.88 -3.48
CA ASN A 20 -12.18 -4.69 -3.53
C ASN A 20 -13.46 -3.92 -3.14
N GLU A 21 -13.34 -2.65 -2.76
CA GLU A 21 -14.49 -1.79 -2.47
C GLU A 21 -15.14 -1.26 -3.75
N ALA A 22 -16.47 -1.14 -3.71
CA ALA A 22 -17.26 -0.72 -4.87
C ALA A 22 -17.03 0.76 -5.24
N GLN A 23 -16.74 1.60 -4.25
CA GLN A 23 -16.56 3.04 -4.45
C GLN A 23 -15.10 3.44 -4.25
N PRO A 24 -14.48 4.14 -5.22
CA PRO A 24 -13.18 4.76 -5.00
C PRO A 24 -13.32 5.90 -3.99
N ILE A 25 -12.31 6.06 -3.15
CA ILE A 25 -12.20 7.18 -2.20
C ILE A 25 -11.17 8.22 -2.69
N SER A 26 -11.24 9.42 -2.12
CA SER A 26 -10.32 10.51 -2.43
C SER A 26 -8.87 10.17 -2.07
N ILE A 27 -7.90 10.87 -2.66
CA ILE A 27 -6.48 10.68 -2.31
C ILE A 27 -6.25 11.11 -0.85
N GLU A 28 -6.92 12.18 -0.43
CA GLU A 28 -6.85 12.73 0.92
C GLU A 28 -7.33 11.71 1.96
N ASP A 29 -8.40 10.97 1.66
CA ASP A 29 -8.90 9.91 2.54
C ASP A 29 -7.95 8.70 2.58
N LYS A 30 -7.31 8.34 1.45
CA LYS A 30 -6.28 7.28 1.43
C LYS A 30 -5.07 7.65 2.27
N VAL A 31 -4.59 8.89 2.14
CA VAL A 31 -3.47 9.41 2.94
C VAL A 31 -3.85 9.39 4.42
N ARG A 32 -5.03 9.91 4.78
CA ARG A 32 -5.51 9.90 6.16
C ARG A 32 -5.57 8.47 6.73
N LEU A 33 -6.10 7.52 5.95
CA LEU A 33 -6.16 6.12 6.36
C LEU A 33 -4.76 5.56 6.67
N VAL A 34 -3.78 5.75 5.77
CA VAL A 34 -2.42 5.23 5.97
C VAL A 34 -1.73 5.88 7.16
N ASP A 35 -1.92 7.18 7.36
CA ASP A 35 -1.35 7.93 8.48
C ASP A 35 -1.97 7.48 9.82
N GLU A 36 -3.28 7.23 9.86
CA GLU A 36 -3.98 6.69 11.04
C GLU A 36 -3.53 5.25 11.36
N LEU A 37 -3.35 4.39 10.36
CA LEU A 37 -2.82 3.04 10.52
C LEU A 37 -1.38 3.06 11.03
N THR A 38 -0.56 3.98 10.52
CA THR A 38 0.78 4.25 11.03
C THR A 38 0.72 4.72 12.49
N ALA A 39 -0.22 5.60 12.84
CA ALA A 39 -0.43 6.09 14.19
C ALA A 39 -0.87 5.01 15.17
N ALA A 40 -1.62 4.01 14.71
CA ALA A 40 -2.03 2.85 15.48
C ALA A 40 -0.87 1.89 15.84
N GLY A 41 0.33 2.12 15.30
CA GLY A 41 1.54 1.35 15.62
C GLY A 41 1.79 0.15 14.70
N LEU A 42 1.15 0.12 13.52
CA LEU A 42 1.46 -0.87 12.50
C LEU A 42 2.86 -0.63 11.92
N MET A 43 3.60 -1.72 11.75
CA MET A 43 4.98 -1.69 11.28
C MET A 43 5.12 -2.03 9.79
N HIS A 44 4.07 -2.57 9.18
CA HIS A 44 4.04 -2.94 7.76
C HIS A 44 2.67 -2.66 7.18
N ILE A 45 2.61 -1.72 6.24
CA ILE A 45 1.39 -1.26 5.59
C ILE A 45 1.59 -1.32 4.09
N GLU A 46 0.71 -2.05 3.40
CA GLU A 46 0.64 -2.05 1.95
C GLU A 46 -0.27 -0.89 1.50
N VAL A 47 0.37 0.19 1.06
CA VAL A 47 -0.25 1.51 0.88
C VAL A 47 -1.07 1.61 -0.40
N GLY A 48 -0.66 0.91 -1.45
CA GLY A 48 -1.31 1.03 -2.75
C GLY A 48 -0.71 0.11 -3.80
N SER A 49 -1.08 0.35 -5.05
CA SER A 49 -0.74 -0.53 -6.17
C SER A 49 -0.45 0.26 -7.43
N PHE A 50 0.63 -0.10 -8.10
CA PHE A 50 1.04 0.45 -9.40
C PHE A 50 0.51 -0.41 -10.56
N VAL A 51 -0.76 -0.79 -10.45
CA VAL A 51 -1.56 -1.40 -11.51
C VAL A 51 -2.11 -0.33 -12.44
N SER A 52 -2.60 -0.75 -13.60
CA SER A 52 -3.29 0.16 -14.52
C SER A 52 -4.57 0.71 -13.88
N PRO A 53 -4.73 2.04 -13.74
CA PRO A 53 -5.94 2.65 -13.18
C PRO A 53 -7.17 2.46 -14.07
N LYS A 54 -6.96 2.11 -15.35
CA LYS A 54 -8.06 1.71 -16.25
C LYS A 54 -8.72 0.40 -15.79
N TRP A 55 -7.95 -0.52 -15.25
CA TRP A 55 -8.43 -1.84 -14.81
C TRP A 55 -8.80 -1.86 -13.34
N VAL A 56 -8.10 -1.06 -12.52
CA VAL A 56 -8.34 -0.93 -11.09
C VAL A 56 -8.43 0.55 -10.71
N PRO A 57 -9.58 1.21 -10.95
CA PRO A 57 -9.77 2.64 -10.67
C PRO A 57 -9.54 3.01 -9.19
N GLN A 58 -9.84 2.08 -8.27
CA GLN A 58 -9.65 2.27 -6.84
C GLN A 58 -8.19 2.54 -6.48
N MET A 59 -7.24 2.01 -7.25
CA MET A 59 -5.79 2.18 -7.02
C MET A 59 -5.19 3.38 -7.77
N ALA A 60 -6.01 4.17 -8.47
CA ALA A 60 -5.57 5.42 -9.07
C ALA A 60 -5.02 6.37 -8.00
N GLY A 61 -3.93 7.06 -8.33
CA GLY A 61 -3.27 8.02 -7.45
C GLY A 61 -2.35 7.40 -6.39
N SER A 62 -1.98 6.12 -6.50
CA SER A 62 -1.05 5.48 -5.53
C SER A 62 0.26 6.27 -5.37
N ALA A 63 0.84 6.79 -6.45
CA ALA A 63 2.02 7.64 -6.38
C ALA A 63 1.80 8.90 -5.50
N GLN A 64 0.67 9.58 -5.69
CA GLN A 64 0.32 10.79 -4.94
C GLN A 64 0.08 10.48 -3.45
N VAL A 65 -0.45 9.30 -3.13
CA VAL A 65 -0.55 8.83 -1.75
C VAL A 65 0.84 8.65 -1.16
N PHE A 66 1.74 7.96 -1.86
CA PHE A 66 3.12 7.75 -1.40
C PHE A 66 3.92 9.04 -1.19
N GLU A 67 3.63 10.09 -1.96
CA GLU A 67 4.22 11.42 -1.82
C GLU A 67 3.69 12.18 -0.59
N GLN A 68 2.44 11.93 -0.18
CA GLN A 68 1.75 12.72 0.85
C GLN A 68 1.72 12.08 2.24
N ILE A 69 1.87 10.77 2.35
CA ILE A 69 1.85 10.08 3.65
C ILE A 69 3.01 10.48 4.56
N GLN A 70 2.74 10.53 5.86
CA GLN A 70 3.73 10.82 6.89
C GLN A 70 4.51 9.55 7.26
N ARG A 71 5.55 9.25 6.48
CA ARG A 71 6.37 8.06 6.70
C ARG A 71 7.11 8.13 8.05
N ARG A 72 6.95 7.09 8.87
CA ARG A 72 7.71 6.93 10.12
C ARG A 72 8.91 6.02 9.93
N GLU A 73 10.01 6.36 10.60
CA GLU A 73 11.20 5.51 10.60
C GLU A 73 10.88 4.13 11.20
N GLY A 74 11.40 3.08 10.56
CA GLY A 74 11.16 1.70 10.96
C GLY A 74 9.84 1.09 10.46
N VAL A 75 8.93 1.88 9.86
CA VAL A 75 7.70 1.36 9.24
C VAL A 75 7.95 1.05 7.77
N ILE A 76 7.50 -0.11 7.33
CA ILE A 76 7.54 -0.54 5.92
C ILE A 76 6.25 -0.08 5.23
N TYR A 77 6.43 0.72 4.19
CA TYR A 77 5.36 1.16 3.29
C TYR A 77 5.57 0.47 1.94
N SER A 78 4.86 -0.63 1.71
CA SER A 78 4.99 -1.44 0.50
C SER A 78 3.91 -1.12 -0.52
N ALA A 79 4.16 -1.47 -1.78
CA ALA A 79 3.17 -1.36 -2.85
C ALA A 79 3.16 -2.61 -3.73
N LEU A 80 2.02 -2.88 -4.37
CA LEU A 80 1.95 -3.92 -5.39
C LEU A 80 2.52 -3.41 -6.72
N ALA A 81 3.44 -4.18 -7.33
CA ALA A 81 4.00 -3.90 -8.65
C ALA A 81 3.75 -5.12 -9.57
N PRO A 82 2.73 -5.09 -10.44
CA PRO A 82 2.32 -6.27 -11.23
C PRO A 82 3.23 -6.57 -12.43
N ASN A 83 4.08 -5.61 -12.82
CA ASN A 83 4.97 -5.71 -13.97
C ASN A 83 6.11 -4.68 -13.85
N LEU A 84 7.04 -4.70 -14.81
CA LEU A 84 8.22 -3.83 -14.81
C LEU A 84 7.87 -2.34 -14.81
N ARG A 85 6.87 -1.92 -15.59
CA ARG A 85 6.43 -0.52 -15.62
C ARG A 85 5.88 -0.08 -14.26
N GLY A 86 5.01 -0.90 -13.65
CA GLY A 86 4.49 -0.61 -12.32
C GLY A 86 5.59 -0.57 -11.26
N PHE A 87 6.63 -1.39 -11.40
CA PHE A 87 7.81 -1.34 -10.55
C PHE A 87 8.62 -0.04 -10.73
N GLU A 88 8.83 0.42 -11.96
CA GLU A 88 9.50 1.69 -12.26
C GLU A 88 8.72 2.89 -11.67
N ASP A 89 7.40 2.88 -11.82
CA ASP A 89 6.52 3.90 -11.24
C ASP A 89 6.57 3.88 -9.69
N ALA A 90 6.60 2.68 -9.08
CA ALA A 90 6.77 2.52 -7.64
C ALA A 90 8.12 3.07 -7.16
N LEU A 91 9.19 2.77 -7.89
CA LEU A 91 10.53 3.26 -7.58
C LEU A 91 10.58 4.80 -7.65
N ALA A 92 9.95 5.40 -8.67
CA ALA A 92 9.85 6.85 -8.82
C ALA A 92 9.07 7.51 -7.67
N ALA A 93 8.04 6.85 -7.13
CA ALA A 93 7.29 7.30 -5.94
C ALA A 93 8.04 7.05 -4.61
N GLY A 94 9.28 6.57 -4.67
CA GLY A 94 10.12 6.32 -3.51
C GLY A 94 9.68 5.10 -2.69
N VAL A 95 8.98 4.14 -3.30
CA VAL A 95 8.65 2.86 -2.67
C VAL A 95 9.93 2.06 -2.44
N ARG A 96 10.07 1.47 -1.25
CA ARG A 96 11.27 0.69 -0.87
C ARG A 96 11.04 -0.82 -0.86
N GLU A 97 9.79 -1.24 -0.88
CA GLU A 97 9.40 -2.65 -0.91
C GLU A 97 8.22 -2.85 -1.85
N VAL A 98 8.31 -3.84 -2.72
CA VAL A 98 7.22 -4.19 -3.65
C VAL A 98 6.75 -5.62 -3.43
N ALA A 99 5.44 -5.82 -3.57
CA ALA A 99 4.82 -7.13 -3.64
C ALA A 99 4.60 -7.52 -5.12
N VAL A 100 4.80 -8.80 -5.41
CA VAL A 100 4.48 -9.44 -6.70
C VAL A 100 3.53 -10.61 -6.43
N PHE A 101 2.73 -11.00 -7.42
CA PHE A 101 1.87 -12.18 -7.35
C PHE A 101 2.14 -13.11 -8.55
N ALA A 102 1.91 -14.40 -8.37
CA ALA A 102 2.14 -15.40 -9.41
C ALA A 102 0.91 -15.65 -10.31
N ALA A 103 -0.30 -15.42 -9.81
CA ALA A 103 -1.56 -15.55 -10.55
C ALA A 103 -2.49 -14.37 -10.21
N ALA A 104 -3.08 -13.77 -11.24
CA ALA A 104 -4.06 -12.68 -11.18
C ALA A 104 -5.42 -13.14 -11.72
#